data_AF-A0A6L7QF03-F1
#
_entry.id   AF-A0A6L7QF03-F1
#
_cell.length_a   1.000
_cell.length_b   1.000
_cell.length_c   1.000
_cell.angle_alpha   90.00
_cell.angle_beta   90.00
_cell.angle_gamma   90.00
#
_symmetry.space_group_name_H-M   'P 1'
#
loop_
_entity.id
_entity.type
_entity.pdbx_description
1 polymer ?
#
loop_
_entity_poly.entity_id
_entity_poly.type
_entity_poly.pdbx_seq_one_letter_code
_entity_poly.pdbx_strand_id
1 'polypeptide(L)'
;AGKSVCLNSLICSILLKATPDEVRFIMVDPKVVELTMYNDIPHLLVPVITEPKRAAEALKWAVAEMEARYQKLAKLGVRNLSDYNAKLASGQAEAAEDGVEPDKPLAYIVIVIDEFADLMLTAPAEVETSLMGLAQKSRAVGIHIILATQRPSVNVITGVIKANFPSRIAFQVASKTDSRTILDLNGAERLLGMGDMLFLPSGQGEPLRVHGAFISGEETERLVAALKESQYEAEEVAVFSEQPDINAATNARDDLFDDAVRLVCEHQQASTSFLQRRLKVGYSRAARLMDELEAAGIVGPIVGAKPREILVERTEEEAAEE
;
A
#
# COMPACT_ATOMS: atom_id res chain seq x y z
N ALA A 1 7.81 -16.73 -16.11
CA ALA A 1 7.57 -17.59 -14.93
C ALA A 1 6.08 -17.85 -14.67
N GLY A 2 5.23 -16.81 -14.53
CA GLY A 2 3.79 -16.96 -14.26
C GLY A 2 3.30 -16.26 -12.99
N LYS A 3 4.19 -15.53 -12.29
CA LYS A 3 3.91 -14.77 -11.05
C LYS A 3 2.67 -13.88 -11.19
N SER A 4 2.70 -12.93 -12.13
CA SER A 4 1.65 -11.92 -12.27
C SER A 4 0.30 -12.53 -12.63
N VAL A 5 0.27 -13.50 -13.56
CA VAL A 5 -0.96 -14.21 -13.94
C VAL A 5 -1.54 -14.98 -12.76
N CYS A 6 -0.70 -15.62 -11.93
CA CYS A 6 -1.17 -16.29 -10.72
C CYS A 6 -1.69 -15.30 -9.69
N LEU A 7 -1.03 -14.16 -9.49
CA LEU A 7 -1.48 -13.11 -8.58
C LEU A 7 -2.87 -12.61 -8.98
N ASN A 8 -3.06 -12.29 -10.26
CA ASN A 8 -4.36 -11.92 -10.82
C ASN A 8 -5.39 -13.05 -10.67
N SER A 9 -5.01 -14.29 -10.95
CA SER A 9 -5.91 -15.44 -10.78
C SER A 9 -6.40 -15.59 -9.33
N LEU A 10 -5.53 -15.36 -8.34
CA LEU A 10 -5.90 -15.37 -6.92
C LEU A 10 -6.85 -14.21 -6.58
N ILE A 11 -6.53 -12.99 -7.01
CA ILE A 11 -7.35 -11.80 -6.76
C ILE A 11 -8.74 -11.97 -7.41
N CYS A 12 -8.79 -12.30 -8.70
CA CYS A 12 -10.04 -12.53 -9.41
C CYS A 12 -10.87 -13.67 -8.80
N SER A 13 -10.22 -14.74 -8.30
CA SER A 13 -10.93 -15.83 -7.63
C SER A 13 -11.67 -15.37 -6.36
N ILE A 14 -11.13 -14.37 -5.65
CA ILE A 14 -11.78 -13.75 -4.50
C ILE A 14 -12.88 -12.81 -4.96
N LEU A 15 -12.59 -11.92 -5.91
CA LEU A 15 -13.54 -10.93 -6.43
C LEU A 15 -14.79 -11.55 -7.06
N LEU A 16 -14.66 -12.75 -7.65
CA LEU A 16 -15.79 -13.50 -8.20
C LEU A 16 -16.70 -14.15 -7.14
N LYS A 17 -16.28 -14.19 -5.88
CA LYS A 17 -16.98 -14.93 -4.80
C LYS A 17 -17.33 -14.09 -3.58
N ALA A 18 -16.65 -12.97 -3.37
CA ALA A 18 -16.80 -12.16 -2.18
C ALA A 18 -17.24 -10.74 -2.53
N THR A 19 -18.18 -10.22 -1.76
CA THR A 19 -18.59 -8.81 -1.76
C THR A 19 -17.59 -7.95 -0.99
N PRO A 20 -17.60 -6.62 -1.15
CA PRO A 20 -16.74 -5.72 -0.39
C PRO A 20 -16.96 -5.78 1.14
N ASP A 21 -18.15 -6.15 1.60
CA ASP A 21 -18.44 -6.33 3.04
C ASP A 21 -17.81 -7.62 3.59
N GLU A 22 -17.53 -8.59 2.73
CA GLU A 22 -16.91 -9.86 3.11
C GLU A 22 -15.39 -9.81 3.00
N VAL A 23 -14.86 -9.18 1.95
CA VAL A 23 -13.41 -9.06 1.72
C VAL A 23 -13.03 -7.67 1.25
N ARG A 24 -12.01 -7.13 1.91
CA ARG A 24 -11.37 -5.85 1.61
C ARG A 24 -9.90 -6.06 1.24
N PHE A 25 -9.37 -5.24 0.34
CA PHE A 25 -7.99 -5.33 -0.14
C PHE A 25 -7.14 -4.11 0.25
N ILE A 26 -5.87 -4.37 0.55
CA ILE A 26 -4.79 -3.38 0.47
C ILE A 26 -3.82 -3.88 -0.59
N MET A 27 -3.62 -3.11 -1.65
CA MET A 27 -2.75 -3.48 -2.76
C MET A 27 -1.52 -2.57 -2.82
N VAL A 28 -0.35 -3.18 -2.92
CA VAL A 28 0.94 -2.48 -3.01
C VAL A 28 1.65 -2.89 -4.30
N ASP A 29 1.84 -1.93 -5.19
CA ASP A 29 2.51 -2.09 -6.48
C ASP A 29 3.55 -0.97 -6.69
N PRO A 30 4.79 -1.18 -6.19
CA PRO A 30 5.86 -0.20 -6.33
C PRO A 30 6.28 0.06 -7.78
N LYS A 31 5.90 -0.82 -8.71
CA LYS A 31 6.31 -0.75 -10.11
C LYS A 31 5.24 -0.14 -11.01
N VAL A 32 4.00 0.00 -10.53
CA VAL A 32 2.88 0.59 -11.28
C VAL A 32 2.58 -0.21 -12.56
N VAL A 33 2.62 -1.55 -12.47
CA VAL A 33 2.46 -2.43 -13.65
C VAL A 33 1.32 -3.42 -13.47
N GLU A 34 1.20 -4.02 -12.28
CA GLU A 34 0.41 -5.25 -12.12
C GLU A 34 -0.92 -5.00 -11.41
N LEU A 35 -0.94 -4.14 -10.38
CA LEU A 35 -2.12 -3.98 -9.52
C LEU A 35 -2.87 -2.67 -9.75
N THR A 36 -2.29 -1.69 -10.44
CA THR A 36 -2.91 -0.37 -10.66
C THR A 36 -4.22 -0.43 -11.44
N MET A 37 -4.42 -1.48 -12.25
CA MET A 37 -5.69 -1.72 -12.93
C MET A 37 -6.86 -1.90 -11.96
N TYR A 38 -6.61 -2.39 -10.73
CA TYR A 38 -7.64 -2.60 -9.71
C TYR A 38 -8.03 -1.33 -8.94
N ASN A 39 -7.43 -0.17 -9.21
CA ASN A 39 -7.89 1.09 -8.60
C ASN A 39 -9.41 1.25 -8.77
N ASP A 40 -10.07 1.89 -7.81
CA ASP A 40 -11.51 2.18 -7.82
C ASP A 40 -12.47 0.97 -7.72
N ILE A 41 -11.97 -0.26 -7.56
CA ILE A 41 -12.88 -1.36 -7.18
C ILE A 41 -13.40 -1.12 -5.75
N PRO A 42 -14.66 -1.47 -5.45
CA PRO A 42 -15.26 -1.21 -4.14
C PRO A 42 -14.59 -2.02 -3.01
N HIS A 43 -13.88 -3.10 -3.34
CA HIS A 43 -13.13 -3.89 -2.35
C HIS A 43 -11.86 -3.19 -1.84
N LEU A 44 -11.32 -2.17 -2.52
CA LEU A 44 -10.10 -1.50 -2.05
C LEU A 44 -10.38 -0.63 -0.83
N LEU A 45 -9.58 -0.81 0.22
CA LEU A 45 -9.60 0.07 1.40
C LEU A 45 -8.99 1.43 1.09
N VAL A 46 -7.98 1.43 0.22
CA VAL A 46 -7.29 2.63 -0.25
C VAL A 46 -6.83 2.42 -1.70
N PRO A 47 -6.59 3.52 -2.44
CA PRO A 47 -5.96 3.43 -3.75
C PRO A 47 -4.67 2.60 -3.70
N VAL A 48 -4.36 1.96 -4.81
CA VAL A 48 -3.17 1.10 -4.95
C VAL A 48 -1.93 1.89 -4.55
N ILE A 49 -1.20 1.36 -3.58
CA ILE A 49 -0.06 2.05 -2.98
C ILE A 49 1.17 1.79 -3.86
N THR A 50 1.70 2.87 -4.44
CA THR A 50 2.89 2.83 -5.30
C THR A 50 4.16 3.22 -4.56
N GLU A 51 4.05 3.98 -3.47
CA GLU A 51 5.21 4.45 -2.71
C GLU A 51 5.62 3.47 -1.61
N PRO A 52 6.89 3.03 -1.55
CA PRO A 52 7.35 2.08 -0.53
C PRO A 52 7.15 2.56 0.92
N LYS A 53 7.28 3.88 1.17
CA LYS A 53 7.07 4.45 2.51
C LYS A 53 5.60 4.34 2.94
N ARG A 54 4.68 4.69 2.05
CA ARG A 54 3.23 4.52 2.29
C ARG A 54 2.84 3.07 2.48
N ALA A 55 3.52 2.14 1.79
CA ALA A 55 3.30 0.71 2.00
C ALA A 55 3.72 0.27 3.41
N ALA A 56 4.83 0.79 3.94
CA ALA A 56 5.23 0.54 5.33
C ALA A 56 4.21 1.11 6.33
N GLU A 57 3.65 2.29 6.07
CA GLU A 57 2.57 2.87 6.89
C GLU A 57 1.29 2.03 6.83
N ALA A 58 0.90 1.53 5.65
CA ALA A 58 -0.25 0.63 5.50
C ALA A 58 -0.07 -0.67 6.29
N LEU A 59 1.16 -1.22 6.31
CA LEU A 59 1.48 -2.39 7.13
C LEU A 59 1.41 -2.08 8.64
N LYS A 60 1.83 -0.89 9.08
CA LYS A 60 1.66 -0.45 10.48
C LYS A 60 0.19 -0.29 10.83
N TRP A 61 -0.60 0.32 9.96
CA TRP A 61 -2.05 0.42 10.13
C TRP A 61 -2.70 -0.97 10.25
N ALA A 62 -2.30 -1.92 9.40
CA ALA A 62 -2.82 -3.29 9.47
C ALA A 62 -2.50 -3.98 10.81
N VAL A 63 -1.34 -3.68 11.42
CA VAL A 63 -1.00 -4.15 12.78
C VAL A 63 -1.93 -3.52 13.82
N ALA A 64 -2.19 -2.20 13.74
CA ALA A 64 -3.11 -1.53 14.64
C ALA A 64 -4.55 -2.06 14.49
N GLU A 65 -5.02 -2.27 13.26
CA GLU A 65 -6.32 -2.88 12.96
C GLU A 65 -6.41 -4.32 13.50
N MET A 66 -5.33 -5.10 13.38
CA MET A 66 -5.25 -6.43 13.98
C MET A 66 -5.47 -6.37 15.50
N GLU A 67 -4.82 -5.44 16.20
CA GLU A 67 -4.98 -5.24 17.65
C GLU A 67 -6.39 -4.77 18.02
N ALA A 68 -6.96 -3.83 17.26
CA ALA A 68 -8.33 -3.35 17.45
C ALA A 68 -9.36 -4.48 17.28
N ARG A 69 -9.19 -5.33 16.27
CA ARG A 69 -10.04 -6.52 16.06
C ARG A 69 -9.93 -7.50 17.22
N TYR A 70 -8.74 -7.73 17.76
CA TYR A 70 -8.58 -8.58 18.94
C TYR A 70 -9.38 -8.06 20.15
N GLN A 71 -9.41 -6.74 20.36
CA GLN A 71 -10.23 -6.14 21.41
C GLN A 71 -11.72 -6.38 21.16
N LYS A 72 -12.21 -6.26 19.91
CA LYS A 72 -13.59 -6.59 19.54
C LYS A 72 -13.93 -8.07 19.76
N LEU A 73 -13.03 -8.99 19.36
CA LEU A 73 -13.20 -10.42 19.62
C LEU A 73 -13.28 -10.71 21.13
N ALA A 74 -12.41 -10.09 21.93
CA ALA A 74 -12.39 -10.27 23.38
C ALA A 74 -13.67 -9.77 24.06
N LYS A 75 -14.20 -8.61 23.63
CA LYS A 75 -15.48 -8.06 24.13
C LYS A 75 -16.64 -9.03 23.94
N LEU A 76 -16.71 -9.71 22.78
CA LEU A 76 -17.75 -10.71 22.52
C LEU A 76 -17.40 -12.14 22.99
N GLY A 77 -16.21 -12.35 23.58
CA GLY A 77 -15.76 -13.65 24.07
C GLY A 77 -15.52 -14.70 22.97
N VAL A 78 -15.23 -14.27 21.74
CA VAL A 78 -15.03 -15.13 20.57
C VAL A 78 -13.55 -15.25 20.21
N ARG A 79 -13.17 -16.32 19.50
CA ARG A 79 -11.76 -16.64 19.22
C ARG A 79 -11.29 -16.24 17.83
N ASN A 80 -12.20 -16.02 16.89
CA ASN A 80 -11.87 -15.69 15.51
C ASN A 80 -12.96 -14.84 14.84
N LEU A 81 -12.63 -14.26 13.68
CA LEU A 81 -13.50 -13.38 12.92
C LEU A 81 -14.80 -14.06 12.45
N SER A 82 -14.74 -15.34 12.07
CA SER A 82 -15.93 -16.09 11.65
C SER A 82 -16.95 -16.24 12.79
N ASP A 83 -16.47 -16.55 14.00
CA ASP A 83 -17.31 -16.67 15.19
C ASP A 83 -17.89 -15.29 15.60
N TYR A 84 -17.09 -14.23 15.43
CA TYR A 84 -17.53 -12.85 15.65
C TYR A 84 -18.69 -12.49 14.70
N ASN A 85 -18.49 -12.66 13.39
CA ASN A 85 -19.50 -12.36 12.39
C ASN A 85 -20.76 -13.22 12.56
N ALA A 86 -20.62 -14.50 12.90
CA ALA A 86 -21.76 -15.39 13.17
C ALA A 86 -22.57 -14.96 14.42
N LYS A 87 -21.88 -14.52 15.48
CA LYS A 87 -22.53 -14.03 16.70
C LYS A 87 -23.30 -12.72 16.47
N LEU A 88 -22.76 -11.82 15.64
CA LEU A 88 -23.46 -10.61 15.22
C LEU A 88 -24.67 -10.92 14.33
N ALA A 89 -24.52 -11.79 13.34
CA ALA A 89 -25.60 -12.18 12.44
C ALA A 89 -26.76 -12.89 13.15
N SER A 90 -26.48 -13.59 14.24
CA SER A 90 -27.51 -14.28 15.05
C SER A 90 -28.23 -13.38 16.06
N GLY A 91 -27.87 -12.09 16.15
CA GLY A 91 -28.44 -11.15 17.13
C GLY A 91 -28.08 -11.48 18.59
N GLN A 92 -27.04 -12.30 18.80
CA GLN A 92 -26.57 -12.71 20.13
C GLN A 92 -25.50 -11.77 20.71
N ALA A 93 -25.19 -10.67 20.03
CA ALA A 93 -24.49 -9.56 20.66
C ALA A 93 -25.51 -8.77 21.48
N GLU A 94 -25.27 -8.70 22.79
CA GLU A 94 -26.03 -7.83 23.67
C GLU A 94 -25.97 -6.42 23.10
N ALA A 95 -27.14 -5.77 22.93
CA ALA A 95 -27.19 -4.36 22.57
C ALA A 95 -26.35 -3.61 23.61
N ALA A 96 -25.31 -2.91 23.15
CA ALA A 96 -24.53 -2.06 24.03
C ALA A 96 -25.49 -1.11 24.76
N GLU A 97 -25.25 -0.88 26.06
CA GLU A 97 -26.03 0.05 26.87
C GLU A 97 -26.16 1.42 26.17
N ASP A 98 -27.32 2.05 26.39
CA ASP A 98 -27.81 3.31 25.81
C ASP A 98 -26.80 4.14 24.97
N GLY A 99 -27.02 4.15 23.65
CA GLY A 99 -26.45 5.14 22.72
C GLY A 99 -25.22 4.71 21.93
N VAL A 100 -24.72 3.48 22.08
CA VAL A 100 -23.62 2.94 21.26
C VAL A 100 -24.17 2.13 20.10
N GLU A 101 -23.80 2.50 18.87
CA GLU A 101 -24.20 1.79 17.66
C GLU A 101 -23.75 0.32 17.70
N PRO A 102 -24.60 -0.65 17.33
CA PRO A 102 -24.23 -2.06 17.38
C PRO A 102 -23.02 -2.36 16.49
N ASP A 103 -22.12 -3.19 16.99
CA ASP A 103 -20.96 -3.67 16.25
C ASP A 103 -21.43 -4.36 14.94
N LYS A 104 -20.84 -3.96 13.82
CA LYS A 104 -21.11 -4.54 12.49
C LYS A 104 -20.18 -5.71 12.19
N PRO A 105 -20.59 -6.67 11.33
CA PRO A 105 -19.69 -7.70 10.81
C PRO A 105 -18.43 -7.08 10.21
N LEU A 106 -17.31 -7.76 10.39
CA LEU A 106 -16.01 -7.30 9.91
C LEU A 106 -15.60 -8.09 8.67
N ALA A 107 -15.23 -7.37 7.61
CA ALA A 107 -14.66 -7.96 6.41
C ALA A 107 -13.28 -8.58 6.69
N TYR A 108 -12.94 -9.66 5.97
CA TYR A 108 -11.55 -10.12 5.89
C TYR A 108 -10.71 -9.08 5.15
N ILE A 109 -9.45 -8.90 5.57
CA ILE A 109 -8.52 -8.01 4.86
C ILE A 109 -7.46 -8.86 4.18
N VAL A 110 -7.26 -8.67 2.88
CA VAL A 110 -6.19 -9.30 2.10
C VAL A 110 -5.20 -8.24 1.64
N ILE A 111 -3.99 -8.30 2.17
CA ILE A 111 -2.88 -7.42 1.81
C ILE A 111 -2.07 -8.09 0.71
N VAL A 112 -1.97 -7.46 -0.47
CA VAL A 112 -1.27 -7.99 -1.63
C VAL A 112 -0.09 -7.08 -1.97
N ILE A 113 1.11 -7.65 -2.03
CA ILE A 113 2.34 -6.92 -2.35
C ILE A 113 3.04 -7.60 -3.53
N ASP A 114 3.03 -6.98 -4.73
CA ASP A 114 3.54 -7.64 -5.95
C ASP A 114 5.08 -7.82 -5.96
N GLU A 115 5.80 -6.84 -5.42
CA GLU A 115 7.26 -6.83 -5.36
C GLU A 115 7.73 -6.32 -3.99
N PHE A 116 7.59 -7.17 -2.97
CA PHE A 116 7.94 -6.77 -1.60
C PHE A 116 9.44 -6.51 -1.40
N ALA A 117 10.29 -6.96 -2.34
CA ALA A 117 11.72 -6.66 -2.32
C ALA A 117 12.02 -5.15 -2.37
N ASP A 118 11.22 -4.37 -3.09
CA ASP A 118 11.40 -2.91 -3.15
C ASP A 118 11.10 -2.23 -1.80
N LEU A 119 10.17 -2.81 -1.04
CA LEU A 119 9.89 -2.37 0.34
C LEU A 119 11.09 -2.68 1.25
N MET A 120 11.64 -3.89 1.15
CA MET A 120 12.80 -4.32 1.93
C MET A 120 14.06 -3.51 1.62
N LEU A 121 14.21 -2.97 0.40
CA LEU A 121 15.33 -2.09 0.05
C LEU A 121 15.18 -0.67 0.61
N THR A 122 13.94 -0.22 0.82
CA THR A 122 13.67 1.16 1.26
C THR A 122 13.61 1.28 2.78
N ALA A 123 12.90 0.35 3.45
CA ALA A 123 12.63 0.40 4.89
C ALA A 123 12.59 -1.02 5.51
N PRO A 124 13.71 -1.77 5.49
CA PRO A 124 13.74 -3.19 5.87
C PRO A 124 13.24 -3.44 7.30
N ALA A 125 13.72 -2.67 8.27
CA ALA A 125 13.38 -2.88 9.68
C ALA A 125 11.88 -2.69 9.96
N GLU A 126 11.27 -1.66 9.38
CA GLU A 126 9.85 -1.35 9.61
C GLU A 126 8.95 -2.40 8.93
N VAL A 127 9.26 -2.72 7.67
CA VAL A 127 8.50 -3.70 6.88
C VAL A 127 8.58 -5.09 7.52
N GLU A 128 9.79 -5.54 7.89
CA GLU A 128 9.98 -6.86 8.51
C GLU A 128 9.26 -6.96 9.87
N THR A 129 9.33 -5.92 10.70
CA THR A 129 8.63 -5.89 11.99
C THR A 129 7.11 -5.99 11.82
N SER A 130 6.52 -5.23 10.90
CA SER A 130 5.08 -5.29 10.64
C SER A 130 4.66 -6.62 10.04
N LEU A 131 5.42 -7.16 9.07
CA LEU A 131 5.15 -8.47 8.48
C LEU A 131 5.22 -9.60 9.51
N MET A 132 6.20 -9.57 10.42
CA MET A 132 6.27 -10.52 11.54
C MET A 132 5.03 -10.42 12.44
N GLY A 133 4.70 -9.21 12.89
CA GLY A 133 3.59 -8.98 13.81
C GLY A 133 2.27 -9.49 13.23
N LEU A 134 2.02 -9.20 11.96
CA LEU A 134 0.85 -9.70 11.23
C LEU A 134 0.91 -11.21 11.07
N ALA A 135 1.95 -11.77 10.45
CA ALA A 135 1.99 -13.19 10.12
C ALA A 135 1.84 -14.13 11.34
N GLN A 136 2.24 -13.68 12.54
CA GLN A 136 2.11 -14.45 13.77
C GLN A 136 0.70 -14.45 14.38
N LYS A 137 -0.08 -13.38 14.19
CA LYS A 137 -1.31 -13.12 14.96
C LYS A 137 -2.54 -12.81 14.11
N SER A 138 -2.36 -12.47 12.84
CA SER A 138 -3.43 -11.95 11.99
C SER A 138 -4.49 -12.99 11.59
N ARG A 139 -4.14 -14.29 11.63
CA ARG A 139 -5.03 -15.40 11.21
C ARG A 139 -6.38 -15.39 11.91
N ALA A 140 -6.39 -15.16 13.23
CA ALA A 140 -7.63 -15.21 14.01
C ALA A 140 -8.56 -14.04 13.71
N VAL A 141 -8.00 -12.87 13.40
CA VAL A 141 -8.76 -11.64 13.13
C VAL A 141 -9.07 -11.42 11.65
N GLY A 142 -8.75 -12.42 10.80
CA GLY A 142 -9.08 -12.43 9.37
C GLY A 142 -8.29 -11.43 8.53
N ILE A 143 -7.03 -11.16 8.89
CA ILE A 143 -6.11 -10.39 8.05
C ILE A 143 -5.09 -11.36 7.44
N HIS A 144 -4.97 -11.36 6.12
CA HIS A 144 -4.16 -12.28 5.33
C HIS A 144 -3.21 -11.50 4.42
N ILE A 145 -2.04 -12.08 4.14
CA ILE A 145 -0.99 -11.41 3.37
C ILE A 145 -0.53 -12.32 2.23
N ILE A 146 -0.43 -11.74 1.03
CA ILE A 146 0.19 -12.32 -0.15
C ILE A 146 1.43 -11.49 -0.48
N LEU A 147 2.61 -12.10 -0.34
CA LEU A 147 3.90 -11.51 -0.69
C LEU A 147 4.41 -12.12 -2.00
N ALA A 148 4.63 -11.28 -3.00
CA ALA A 148 5.23 -11.67 -4.27
C ALA A 148 6.54 -10.92 -4.50
N THR A 149 7.47 -11.57 -5.20
CA THR A 149 8.77 -11.00 -5.55
C THR A 149 9.32 -11.70 -6.78
N GLN A 150 10.06 -10.96 -7.61
CA GLN A 150 10.88 -11.54 -8.69
C GLN A 150 12.35 -11.71 -8.28
N ARG A 151 12.72 -11.27 -7.07
CA ARG A 151 14.09 -11.32 -6.54
C ARG A 151 14.19 -12.35 -5.41
N PRO A 152 14.34 -13.66 -5.72
CA PRO A 152 14.44 -14.73 -4.72
C PRO A 152 15.84 -14.80 -4.09
N SER A 153 16.27 -13.70 -3.45
CA SER A 153 17.55 -13.61 -2.75
C SER A 153 17.38 -13.75 -1.24
N VAL A 154 18.41 -14.21 -0.53
CA VAL A 154 18.40 -14.38 0.93
C VAL A 154 18.22 -13.04 1.67
N ASN A 155 18.62 -11.93 1.04
CA ASN A 155 18.44 -10.58 1.58
C ASN A 155 16.98 -10.10 1.50
N VAL A 156 16.17 -10.70 0.62
CA VAL A 156 14.75 -10.39 0.45
C VAL A 156 13.91 -11.41 1.22
N ILE A 157 14.16 -12.70 0.98
CA ILE A 157 13.48 -13.81 1.64
C ILE A 157 14.34 -14.26 2.83
N THR A 158 14.33 -13.42 3.89
CA THR A 158 15.12 -13.67 5.10
C THR A 158 14.60 -14.90 5.87
N GLY A 159 15.40 -15.42 6.80
CA GLY A 159 14.96 -16.52 7.67
C GLY A 159 13.71 -16.18 8.49
N VAL A 160 13.56 -14.91 8.87
CA VAL A 160 12.39 -14.39 9.59
C VAL A 160 11.16 -14.42 8.72
N ILE A 161 11.24 -13.99 7.46
CA ILE A 161 10.14 -14.10 6.50
C ILE A 161 9.76 -15.57 6.31
N LYS A 162 10.73 -16.47 6.09
CA LYS A 162 10.45 -17.90 5.93
C LYS A 162 9.76 -18.50 7.16
N ALA A 163 10.20 -18.14 8.36
CA ALA A 163 9.63 -18.68 9.60
C ALA A 163 8.16 -18.33 9.80
N ASN A 164 7.71 -17.18 9.30
CA ASN A 164 6.33 -16.69 9.51
C ASN A 164 5.41 -16.92 8.29
N PHE A 165 5.95 -17.21 7.11
CA PHE A 165 5.20 -17.50 5.89
C PHE A 165 5.45 -18.95 5.42
N PRO A 166 4.76 -19.94 6.02
CA PRO A 166 5.01 -21.36 5.75
C PRO A 166 4.40 -21.86 4.43
N SER A 167 3.32 -21.23 3.94
CA SER A 167 2.75 -21.56 2.63
C SER A 167 3.47 -20.78 1.54
N ARG A 168 4.01 -21.46 0.53
CA ARG A 168 4.87 -20.84 -0.49
C ARG A 168 4.56 -21.37 -1.88
N ILE A 169 4.65 -20.50 -2.87
CA ILE A 169 4.54 -20.84 -4.29
C ILE A 169 5.84 -20.44 -4.96
N ALA A 170 6.48 -21.35 -5.67
CA ALA A 170 7.62 -21.04 -6.53
C ALA A 170 7.25 -21.33 -7.98
N PHE A 171 7.38 -20.31 -8.83
CA PHE A 171 7.40 -20.50 -10.29
C PHE A 171 8.80 -20.88 -10.76
N GLN A 172 8.95 -21.07 -12.07
CA GLN A 172 10.26 -21.30 -12.68
C GLN A 172 11.27 -20.21 -12.25
N VAL A 173 12.38 -20.67 -11.68
CA VAL A 173 13.53 -19.84 -11.27
C VAL A 173 14.78 -20.23 -12.05
N ALA A 174 15.79 -19.36 -12.04
CA ALA A 174 17.01 -19.56 -12.81
C ALA A 174 17.93 -20.64 -12.23
N SER A 175 17.94 -20.83 -10.90
CA SER A 175 18.91 -21.71 -10.24
C SER A 175 18.33 -22.53 -9.09
N LYS A 176 19.04 -23.62 -8.76
CA LYS A 176 18.80 -24.41 -7.55
C LYS A 176 18.91 -23.58 -6.27
N THR A 177 19.78 -22.57 -6.26
CA THR A 177 19.95 -21.66 -5.12
C THR A 177 18.67 -20.86 -4.90
N ASP A 178 18.10 -20.30 -5.96
CA ASP A 178 16.83 -19.55 -5.89
C ASP A 178 15.67 -20.45 -5.45
N SER A 179 15.61 -21.69 -5.96
CA SER A 179 14.62 -22.69 -5.53
C SER A 179 14.71 -22.92 -4.02
N ARG A 180 15.91 -23.12 -3.49
CA ARG A 180 16.12 -23.31 -2.04
C ARG A 180 15.82 -22.05 -1.24
N THR A 181 16.08 -20.87 -1.78
CA THR A 181 15.72 -19.61 -1.11
C THR A 181 14.21 -19.51 -0.89
N ILE A 182 13.40 -19.96 -1.85
CA ILE A 182 11.93 -19.91 -1.75
C ILE A 182 11.36 -21.11 -0.97
N LEU A 183 11.73 -22.34 -1.34
CA LEU A 183 11.07 -23.56 -0.87
C LEU A 183 11.86 -24.37 0.15
N ASP A 184 13.10 -23.98 0.46
CA ASP A 184 14.08 -24.80 1.20
C ASP A 184 14.44 -26.12 0.48
N LEU A 185 13.96 -26.30 -0.76
CA LEU A 185 14.07 -27.49 -1.60
C LEU A 185 14.49 -27.13 -3.02
N ASN A 186 15.08 -28.09 -3.72
CA ASN A 186 15.29 -28.00 -5.18
C ASN A 186 14.01 -28.39 -5.92
N GLY A 187 13.86 -27.94 -7.17
CA GLY A 187 12.80 -28.37 -8.06
C GLY A 187 12.22 -27.24 -8.90
N ALA A 188 12.19 -26.01 -8.37
CA ALA A 188 11.62 -24.88 -9.08
C ALA A 188 12.46 -24.49 -10.31
N GLU A 189 13.75 -24.80 -10.34
CA GLU A 189 14.63 -24.59 -11.49
C GLU A 189 14.30 -25.50 -12.69
N ARG A 190 13.49 -26.54 -12.47
CA ARG A 190 13.11 -27.54 -13.50
C ARG A 190 11.70 -27.31 -14.04
N LEU A 191 11.00 -26.30 -13.54
CA LEU A 191 9.66 -25.95 -14.01
C LEU A 191 9.72 -25.46 -15.46
N LEU A 192 8.60 -25.59 -16.16
CA LEU A 192 8.48 -25.29 -17.59
C LEU A 192 8.26 -23.79 -17.88
N GLY A 193 7.96 -22.99 -16.84
CA GLY A 193 7.49 -21.62 -16.99
C GLY A 193 5.99 -21.57 -17.30
N MET A 194 5.51 -20.44 -17.82
CA MET A 194 4.11 -20.24 -18.26
C MET A 194 3.04 -20.72 -17.24
N GLY A 195 3.25 -20.46 -15.94
CA GLY A 195 2.29 -20.83 -14.89
C GLY A 195 2.53 -22.19 -14.23
N ASP A 196 3.51 -22.98 -14.69
CA ASP A 196 3.98 -24.17 -13.98
C ASP A 196 4.66 -23.76 -12.65
N MET A 197 4.19 -24.34 -11.54
CA MET A 197 4.59 -23.96 -10.20
C MET A 197 4.71 -25.14 -9.24
N LEU A 198 5.50 -24.94 -8.19
CA LEU A 198 5.53 -25.78 -6.99
C LEU A 198 4.83 -25.03 -5.86
N PHE A 199 3.77 -25.62 -5.32
CA PHE A 199 3.05 -25.11 -4.16
C PHE A 199 3.42 -25.95 -2.93
N LEU A 200 3.99 -25.32 -1.91
CA LEU A 200 4.28 -25.91 -0.60
C LEU A 200 3.22 -25.43 0.40
N PRO A 201 2.25 -26.27 0.78
CA PRO A 201 1.26 -25.91 1.79
C PRO A 201 1.88 -25.86 3.19
N SER A 202 1.31 -25.04 4.08
CA SER A 202 1.69 -25.03 5.49
C SER A 202 1.55 -26.42 6.12
N GLY A 203 2.59 -26.87 6.83
CA GLY A 203 2.62 -28.15 7.53
C GLY A 203 2.94 -29.37 6.67
N GLN A 204 3.14 -29.21 5.35
CA GLN A 204 3.60 -30.29 4.48
C GLN A 204 5.11 -30.23 4.27
N GLY A 205 5.75 -31.39 4.15
CA GLY A 205 7.20 -31.50 3.92
C GLY A 205 7.61 -31.49 2.45
N GLU A 206 6.67 -31.71 1.52
CA GLU A 206 6.94 -31.79 0.09
C GLU A 206 5.99 -30.88 -0.71
N PRO A 207 6.49 -30.19 -1.75
CA PRO A 207 5.66 -29.34 -2.59
C PRO A 207 4.87 -30.16 -3.61
N LEU A 208 3.65 -29.70 -3.90
CA LEU A 208 2.81 -30.19 -4.98
C LEU A 208 3.14 -29.42 -6.27
N ARG A 209 3.34 -30.13 -7.37
CA ARG A 209 3.43 -29.49 -8.68
C ARG A 209 2.03 -29.16 -9.19
N VAL A 210 1.82 -27.92 -9.58
CA VAL A 210 0.54 -27.40 -10.06
C VAL A 210 0.75 -26.62 -11.35
N HIS A 211 -0.18 -26.76 -12.29
CA HIS A 211 -0.24 -25.90 -13.46
C HIS A 211 -1.25 -24.78 -13.17
N GLY A 212 -0.74 -23.56 -13.06
CA GLY A 212 -1.55 -22.39 -12.74
C GLY A 212 -2.61 -22.12 -13.80
N ALA A 213 -3.79 -21.69 -13.34
CA ALA A 213 -4.82 -21.20 -14.24
C ALA A 213 -4.32 -19.96 -15.00
N PHE A 214 -4.62 -19.91 -16.30
CA PHE A 214 -4.35 -18.74 -17.11
C PHE A 214 -5.57 -17.81 -17.06
N ILE A 215 -5.32 -16.53 -16.81
CA ILE A 215 -6.27 -15.45 -16.98
C ILE A 215 -5.59 -14.38 -17.83
N SER A 216 -6.28 -13.91 -18.87
CA SER A 216 -5.78 -12.84 -19.72
C SER A 216 -5.95 -11.46 -19.06
N GLY A 217 -5.21 -10.47 -19.56
CA GLY A 217 -5.40 -9.07 -19.15
C GLY A 217 -6.82 -8.60 -19.44
N GLU A 218 -7.35 -8.92 -20.63
CA GLU A 218 -8.72 -8.56 -21.04
C GLU A 218 -9.79 -9.15 -20.12
N GLU A 219 -9.66 -10.40 -19.70
CA GLU A 219 -10.59 -11.01 -18.74
C GLU A 219 -10.56 -10.32 -17.37
N THR A 220 -9.36 -9.90 -16.96
CA THR A 220 -9.15 -9.17 -15.70
C THR A 220 -9.76 -7.77 -15.77
N GLU A 221 -9.49 -7.03 -16.84
CA GLU A 221 -10.05 -5.70 -17.09
C GLU A 221 -11.58 -5.71 -17.14
N ARG A 222 -12.16 -6.72 -17.82
CA ARG A 222 -13.61 -6.88 -17.90
C ARG A 222 -14.24 -7.12 -16.52
N LEU A 223 -13.61 -7.94 -15.67
CA LEU A 223 -14.10 -8.16 -14.30
C LEU A 223 -14.01 -6.86 -13.48
N VAL A 224 -12.87 -6.18 -13.55
CA VAL A 224 -12.66 -4.91 -12.84
C VAL A 224 -13.67 -3.84 -13.29
N ALA A 225 -13.90 -3.69 -14.60
CA ALA A 225 -14.88 -2.75 -15.14
C ALA A 225 -16.29 -3.04 -14.60
N ALA A 226 -16.72 -4.31 -14.63
CA ALA A 226 -18.02 -4.70 -14.10
C ALA A 226 -18.15 -4.40 -12.59
N LEU A 227 -17.07 -4.51 -11.81
CA LEU A 227 -17.06 -4.17 -10.38
C LEU A 227 -17.14 -2.66 -10.15
N LYS A 228 -16.43 -1.85 -10.95
CA LYS A 228 -16.51 -0.39 -10.88
C LYS A 228 -17.91 0.13 -11.22
N GLU A 229 -18.59 -0.53 -12.15
CA GLU A 229 -19.97 -0.20 -12.55
C GLU A 229 -21.03 -0.68 -11.55
N SER A 230 -20.68 -1.54 -10.59
CA SER A 230 -21.65 -2.22 -9.71
C SER A 230 -22.41 -1.31 -8.74
N GLN A 231 -22.18 0.02 -8.77
CA GLN A 231 -22.76 1.03 -7.86
C GLN A 231 -22.63 0.70 -6.37
N TYR A 232 -21.73 -0.23 -6.02
CA TYR A 232 -21.54 -0.67 -4.65
C TYR A 232 -20.75 0.39 -3.87
N GLU A 233 -21.39 1.03 -2.90
CA GLU A 233 -20.72 1.92 -1.96
C GLU A 233 -20.27 1.12 -0.73
N ALA A 234 -18.98 0.79 -0.68
CA ALA A 234 -18.41 0.15 0.50
C ALA A 234 -18.23 1.19 1.62
N GLU A 235 -18.55 0.83 2.86
CA GLU A 235 -18.36 1.73 4.01
C GLU A 235 -16.90 2.21 4.09
N GLU A 236 -16.72 3.53 4.20
CA GLU A 236 -15.40 4.11 4.40
C GLU A 236 -14.80 3.60 5.71
N VAL A 237 -13.78 2.76 5.57
CA VAL A 237 -12.91 2.46 6.70
C VAL A 237 -11.96 3.64 6.81
N ALA A 238 -11.90 4.23 8.00
CA ALA A 238 -10.94 5.28 8.31
C ALA A 238 -9.51 4.71 8.26
N VAL A 239 -8.97 4.59 7.06
CA VAL A 239 -7.57 4.24 6.82
C VAL A 239 -6.82 5.55 6.67
N PHE A 240 -5.72 5.72 7.41
CA PHE A 240 -4.88 6.92 7.38
C PHE A 240 -5.45 8.19 8.03
N SER A 241 -6.48 8.11 8.88
CA SER A 241 -7.20 9.28 9.44
C SER A 241 -6.61 9.91 10.71
N GLU A 242 -5.41 9.52 11.17
CA GLU A 242 -4.73 10.16 12.32
C GLU A 242 -3.36 10.77 11.97
N GLN A 243 -3.03 10.89 10.68
CA GLN A 243 -1.95 11.76 10.21
C GLN A 243 -2.46 12.65 9.08
N PRO A 244 -2.24 13.98 9.13
CA PRO A 244 -2.83 14.90 8.17
C PRO A 244 -2.32 14.60 6.75
N ASP A 245 -3.27 14.44 5.84
CA ASP A 245 -3.16 14.57 4.38
C ASP A 245 -2.05 13.78 3.64
N ILE A 246 -2.34 12.52 3.33
CA ILE A 246 -1.42 11.62 2.59
C ILE A 246 -1.79 11.48 1.10
N ASN A 247 -2.73 12.28 0.59
CA ASN A 247 -2.98 12.44 -0.86
C ASN A 247 -3.02 13.90 -1.33
N ALA A 248 -2.92 14.89 -0.43
CA ALA A 248 -2.91 16.30 -0.83
C ALA A 248 -1.55 16.76 -1.40
N ALA A 249 -0.47 16.01 -1.20
CA ALA A 249 0.88 16.41 -1.61
C ALA A 249 1.17 16.36 -3.13
N THR A 250 0.16 16.15 -3.97
CA THR A 250 0.28 16.36 -5.42
C THR A 250 -0.45 17.60 -5.93
N ASN A 251 -1.17 18.36 -5.10
CA ASN A 251 -1.77 19.66 -5.49
C ASN A 251 -1.98 20.67 -4.34
N ALA A 252 -1.62 20.37 -3.09
CA ALA A 252 -1.61 21.38 -2.03
C ALA A 252 -0.29 22.17 -2.10
N ARG A 253 -0.41 23.46 -2.43
CA ARG A 253 0.68 24.44 -2.27
C ARG A 253 1.21 24.36 -0.84
N ASP A 254 2.53 24.42 -0.64
CA ASP A 254 3.11 24.47 0.70
C ASP A 254 2.48 25.63 1.48
N ASP A 255 2.18 25.45 2.77
CA ASP A 255 1.54 26.51 3.59
C ASP A 255 2.31 27.83 3.60
N LEU A 256 3.62 27.79 3.31
CA LEU A 256 4.51 28.95 3.23
C LEU A 256 4.70 29.47 1.80
N PHE A 257 3.95 28.97 0.83
CA PHE A 257 4.05 29.36 -0.57
C PHE A 257 3.79 30.86 -0.75
N ASP A 258 2.66 31.38 -0.24
CA ASP A 258 2.32 32.80 -0.37
C ASP A 258 3.32 33.71 0.35
N ASP A 259 3.83 33.27 1.51
CA ASP A 259 4.91 33.96 2.22
C ASP A 259 6.22 33.95 1.41
N ALA A 260 6.52 32.85 0.69
CA ALA A 260 7.67 32.75 -0.19
C ALA A 260 7.54 33.67 -1.41
N VAL A 261 6.35 33.74 -2.03
CA VAL A 261 6.05 34.69 -3.12
C VAL A 261 6.32 36.11 -2.66
N ARG A 262 5.72 36.52 -1.52
CA ARG A 262 5.89 37.87 -0.97
C ARG A 262 7.35 38.19 -0.72
N LEU A 263 8.09 37.29 -0.08
CA LEU A 263 9.51 37.52 0.24
C LEU A 263 10.40 37.61 -1.00
N VAL A 264 10.16 36.79 -2.02
CA VAL A 264 10.92 36.82 -3.26
C VAL A 264 10.66 38.12 -4.02
N CYS A 265 9.39 38.55 -4.10
CA CYS A 265 9.00 39.79 -4.76
C CYS A 265 9.47 41.05 -4.01
N GLU A 266 9.36 41.09 -2.67
CA GLU A 266 9.79 42.23 -1.84
C GLU A 266 11.31 42.42 -1.86
N HIS A 267 12.06 41.33 -1.69
CA HIS A 267 13.52 41.41 -1.51
C HIS A 267 14.29 41.20 -2.82
N GLN A 268 13.60 40.91 -3.92
CA GLN A 268 14.20 40.66 -5.25
C GLN A 268 15.33 39.61 -5.19
N GLN A 269 15.13 38.57 -4.36
CA GLN A 269 16.09 37.49 -4.15
C GLN A 269 15.42 36.12 -4.17
N ALA A 270 15.62 35.36 -5.24
CA ALA A 270 15.08 34.01 -5.41
C ALA A 270 16.19 32.94 -5.27
N SER A 271 16.57 32.60 -4.03
CA SER A 271 17.49 31.50 -3.77
C SER A 271 17.04 30.60 -2.63
N THR A 272 17.36 29.32 -2.70
CA THR A 272 17.02 28.32 -1.67
C THR A 272 17.54 28.73 -0.30
N SER A 273 18.77 29.25 -0.23
CA SER A 273 19.41 29.71 1.01
C SER A 273 18.77 30.99 1.58
N PHE A 274 18.14 31.81 0.73
CA PHE A 274 17.40 32.99 1.16
C PHE A 274 16.08 32.59 1.82
N LEU A 275 15.26 31.78 1.13
CA LEU A 275 14.00 31.28 1.69
C LEU A 275 14.21 30.45 2.95
N GLN A 276 15.25 29.61 2.97
CA GLN A 276 15.63 28.83 4.16
C GLN A 276 15.83 29.70 5.40
N ARG A 277 16.58 30.81 5.28
CA ARG A 277 16.87 31.70 6.40
C ARG A 277 15.66 32.54 6.80
N ARG A 278 14.88 33.02 5.83
CA ARG A 278 13.80 33.98 6.06
C ARG A 278 12.54 33.31 6.60
N LEU A 279 12.22 32.11 6.10
CA LEU A 279 11.09 31.29 6.55
C LEU A 279 11.47 30.32 7.69
N LYS A 280 12.75 30.26 8.08
CA LYS A 280 13.28 29.37 9.12
C LYS A 280 12.93 27.89 8.87
N VAL A 281 12.94 27.47 7.61
CA VAL A 281 12.66 26.09 7.18
C VAL A 281 13.95 25.33 6.85
N GLY A 282 13.88 24.00 6.74
CA GLY A 282 14.99 23.18 6.27
C GLY A 282 15.31 23.40 4.79
N TYR A 283 16.55 23.12 4.37
CA TYR A 283 17.01 23.31 2.98
C TYR A 283 16.13 22.59 1.95
N SER A 284 15.70 21.35 2.25
CA SER A 284 14.83 20.55 1.38
C SER A 284 13.44 21.13 1.18
N ARG A 285 12.87 21.79 2.20
CA ARG A 285 11.57 22.49 2.09
C ARG A 285 11.73 23.81 1.33
N ALA A 286 12.80 24.56 1.58
CA ALA A 286 13.13 25.75 0.81
C ALA A 286 13.39 25.46 -0.68
N ALA A 287 13.99 24.31 -0.99
CA ALA A 287 14.16 23.86 -2.38
C ALA A 287 12.82 23.55 -3.05
N ARG A 288 11.93 22.81 -2.37
CA ARG A 288 10.57 22.55 -2.88
C ARG A 288 9.78 23.83 -3.12
N LEU A 289 9.82 24.79 -2.19
CA LEU A 289 9.21 26.11 -2.38
C LEU A 289 9.76 26.83 -3.62
N MET A 290 11.07 26.76 -3.89
CA MET A 290 11.66 27.33 -5.11
C MET A 290 11.16 26.65 -6.39
N ASP A 291 10.97 25.32 -6.35
CA ASP A 291 10.44 24.55 -7.49
C ASP A 291 8.94 24.82 -7.70
N GLU A 292 8.17 25.01 -6.62
CA GLU A 292 6.77 25.44 -6.68
C GLU A 292 6.64 26.86 -7.26
N LEU A 293 7.52 27.79 -6.86
CA LEU A 293 7.56 29.14 -7.43
C LEU A 293 7.90 29.12 -8.92
N GLU A 294 8.74 28.19 -9.37
CA GLU A 294 9.07 27.99 -10.80
C GLU A 294 7.87 27.43 -11.56
N ALA A 295 7.22 26.40 -11.01
CA ALA A 295 6.00 25.82 -11.57
C ALA A 295 4.85 26.83 -11.67
N ALA A 296 4.77 27.77 -10.72
CA ALA A 296 3.81 28.86 -10.71
C ALA A 296 4.19 30.04 -11.64
N GLY A 297 5.36 29.99 -12.30
CA GLY A 297 5.83 31.04 -13.21
C GLY A 297 6.30 32.32 -12.49
N ILE A 298 6.61 32.24 -11.19
CA ILE A 298 7.05 33.39 -10.38
C ILE A 298 8.56 33.59 -10.47
N VAL A 299 9.31 32.48 -10.59
CA VAL A 299 10.76 32.49 -10.79
C VAL A 299 11.13 31.66 -12.02
N GLY A 300 12.21 32.05 -12.68
CA GLY A 300 12.77 31.34 -13.82
C GLY A 300 13.52 30.06 -13.43
N PRO A 301 13.96 29.27 -14.41
CA PRO A 301 14.65 28.01 -14.19
C PRO A 301 16.01 28.20 -13.49
N ILE A 302 16.55 27.12 -12.92
CA ILE A 302 17.89 27.14 -12.31
C ILE A 302 18.95 27.51 -13.36
N VAL A 303 19.72 28.58 -13.08
CA VAL A 303 20.90 28.98 -13.85
C VAL A 303 22.16 28.86 -12.96
N GLY A 304 22.68 27.64 -12.85
CA GLY A 304 23.89 27.36 -12.07
C GLY A 304 23.74 27.72 -10.58
N ALA A 305 24.79 28.33 -10.00
CA ALA A 305 24.82 28.72 -8.59
C ALA A 305 24.27 30.14 -8.31
N LYS A 306 23.71 30.81 -9.33
CA LYS A 306 23.17 32.17 -9.18
C LYS A 306 21.72 32.12 -8.67
N PRO A 307 21.24 33.20 -8.00
CA PRO A 307 19.81 33.36 -7.72
C PRO A 307 18.98 33.21 -9.00
N ARG A 308 17.80 32.58 -8.89
CA ARG A 308 16.87 32.44 -10.01
C ARG A 308 16.33 33.81 -10.42
N GLU A 309 16.05 33.97 -11.71
CA GLU A 309 15.41 35.18 -12.23
C GLU A 309 13.97 35.27 -11.68
N ILE A 310 13.47 36.47 -11.37
CA ILE A 310 12.10 36.67 -10.90
C ILE A 310 11.29 37.15 -12.12
N LEU A 311 10.22 36.45 -12.45
CA LEU A 311 9.46 36.64 -13.69
C LEU A 311 8.21 37.52 -13.53
N VAL A 312 7.87 37.88 -12.29
CA VAL A 312 6.71 38.72 -11.98
C VAL A 312 7.21 40.11 -11.57
N GLU A 313 6.88 41.12 -12.37
CA GLU A 313 7.06 42.52 -12.00
C GLU A 313 5.89 42.96 -11.10
N ARG A 314 6.18 43.82 -10.11
CA ARG A 314 5.15 44.47 -9.28
C ARG A 314 4.09 45.09 -10.20
N THR A 315 2.84 44.65 -10.11
CA THR A 315 1.72 45.47 -10.58
C THR A 315 1.67 46.71 -9.69
N GLU A 316 1.75 47.89 -10.29
CA GLU A 316 1.74 49.19 -9.62
C GLU A 316 0.43 49.51 -8.86
N GLU A 317 -0.54 48.58 -8.80
CA GLU A 317 -1.86 48.79 -8.22
C GLU A 317 -1.95 48.60 -6.69
N GLU A 318 -0.95 48.03 -6.01
CA GLU A 318 -0.96 47.86 -4.54
C GLU A 318 -0.18 48.94 -3.77
N ALA A 319 0.45 49.90 -4.45
CA ALA A 319 1.21 51.00 -3.82
C ALA A 319 0.35 52.25 -3.51
N ALA A 320 -0.97 52.18 -3.68
CA ALA A 320 -1.90 53.30 -3.48
C ALA A 320 -2.72 53.21 -2.17
N GLU A 321 -2.50 52.21 -1.33
CA GLU A 321 -3.13 52.10 0.00
C GLU A 321 -2.07 51.92 1.11
N GLU A 322 -1.20 52.92 1.29
CA GLU A 322 -0.55 53.26 2.57
C GLU A 322 -0.46 54.78 2.75
#